data_AF-A0A6B3EHU0-F1
#
_entry.id   AF-A0A6B3EHU0-F1
#
_cell.length_a   1.000
_cell.length_b   1.000
_cell.length_c   1.000
_cell.angle_alpha   90.00
_cell.angle_beta   90.00
_cell.angle_gamma   90.00
#
_symmetry.space_group_name_H-M   'P 1'
#
loop_
_entity.id
_entity.type
_entity.pdbx_description
1 polymer ?
#
loop_
_entity_poly.entity_id
_entity_poly.type
_entity_poly.pdbx_seq_one_letter_code
_entity_poly.pdbx_strand_id
1 'polypeptide(L)' 'KSEWRSESLGWIDEKTGQLVGAGLVLYRQLPKIKRYLAYLPEGPVINWYAPNLDEWLQPMLTHLKKQGAFSVKMG' A
#
# COMPACT_ATOMS: atom_id res chain seq x y z
N LYS A 1 -19.35 -1.86 14.23
CA LYS A 1 -18.39 -0.86 13.69
C LYS A 1 -17.81 -1.45 12.41
N SER A 2 -17.71 -0.71 11.31
CA SER A 2 -17.05 -1.22 10.10
C SER A 2 -15.55 -1.21 10.39
N GLU A 3 -15.02 -2.31 10.91
CA GLU A 3 -13.64 -2.38 11.36
C GLU A 3 -12.71 -2.27 10.16
N TRP A 4 -11.94 -1.18 10.12
CA TRP A 4 -10.84 -1.05 9.20
C TRP A 4 -9.76 -2.03 9.61
N ARG A 5 -9.32 -2.90 8.69
CA ARG A 5 -8.12 -3.70 8.91
C ARG A 5 -6.92 -2.86 8.51
N SER A 6 -5.95 -2.67 9.40
CA SER A 6 -4.71 -1.96 9.11
C SER A 6 -3.58 -2.92 8.73
N GLU A 7 -2.69 -2.48 7.85
CA GLU A 7 -1.43 -3.16 7.52
C GLU A 7 -0.33 -2.12 7.29
N SER A 8 0.83 -2.35 7.89
CA SER A 8 2.02 -1.52 7.67
C SER A 8 2.89 -2.14 6.58
N LEU A 9 3.28 -1.35 5.59
CA LEU A 9 4.20 -1.72 4.52
C LEU A 9 5.52 -0.98 4.67
N GLY A 10 6.61 -1.61 4.24
CA GLY A 10 7.95 -1.03 4.21
C GLY A 10 8.71 -1.47 2.96
N TRP A 11 9.52 -0.56 2.42
CA TRP A 11 10.42 -0.83 1.30
C TRP A 11 11.83 -0.94 1.83
N ILE A 12 12.46 -2.09 1.61
CA ILE A 12 13.84 -2.33 2.02
C ILE A 12 14.67 -2.37 0.74
N ASP A 13 15.70 -1.52 0.67
CA ASP A 13 16.66 -1.57 -0.41
C ASP A 13 17.49 -2.85 -0.30
N GLU A 14 17.44 -3.71 -1.32
CA GLU A 14 18.06 -5.04 -1.28
C GLU A 14 19.59 -4.99 -1.18
N LYS A 15 20.22 -3.91 -1.67
CA LYS A 15 21.68 -3.78 -1.69
C LYS A 15 22.24 -3.36 -0.34
N THR A 16 21.55 -2.43 0.32
CA THR A 16 21.99 -1.80 1.57
C THR A 16 21.29 -2.36 2.81
N GLY A 17 20.14 -3.04 2.63
CA GLY A 17 19.29 -3.51 3.72
C GLY A 17 18.53 -2.41 4.45
N GLN A 18 18.54 -1.17 3.95
CA GLN A 18 17.94 -0.03 4.63
C GLN A 18 16.45 0.13 4.29
N LEU A 19 15.66 0.58 5.28
CA LEU A 19 14.27 0.98 5.05
C LEU A 19 14.25 2.32 4.32
N VAL A 20 13.81 2.32 3.06
CA VAL A 20 13.78 3.51 2.17
C VAL A 20 12.38 4.09 2.00
N GLY A 21 11.38 3.47 2.62
CA GLY A 21 10.04 4.02 2.70
C GLY A 21 9.09 3.17 3.53
N ALA A 22 7.93 3.73 3.85
CA ALA A 22 6.90 3.08 4.64
C ALA A 22 5.50 3.58 4.28
N GLY A 23 4.46 2.80 4.57
CA GLY A 23 3.09 3.21 4.32
C GLY A 23 2.09 2.47 5.21
N LEU A 24 1.07 3.18 5.68
CA LEU A 24 -0.06 2.58 6.39
C LEU A 24 -1.22 2.36 5.43
N VAL A 25 -1.66 1.12 5.31
CA VAL A 25 -2.80 0.73 4.49
C VAL A 25 -3.99 0.45 5.39
N LEU A 26 -5.12 1.08 5.11
CA LEU A 26 -6.40 0.84 5.73
C LEU A 26 -7.32 0.15 4.73
N TYR A 27 -7.72 -1.09 5.04
CA TYR A 27 -8.67 -1.84 4.23
C TYR A 27 -10.09 -1.64 4.72
N ARG A 28 -10.98 -1.22 3.82
CA ARG A 28 -12.42 -1.21 4.03
C ARG A 28 -13.10 -2.17 3.08
N GLN A 29 -13.76 -3.18 3.63
CA GLN A 29 -14.58 -4.08 2.84
C GLN A 29 -15.83 -3.34 2.35
N LEU A 30 -16.20 -3.56 1.09
CA LEU A 30 -17.46 -3.05 0.56
C LEU A 30 -18.65 -3.93 1.01
N PRO A 31 -19.82 -3.33 1.28
CA PRO A 31 -21.02 -4.11 1.56
C PRO A 31 -21.29 -5.08 0.41
N LYS A 32 -21.71 -6.31 0.74
CA LYS A 32 -22.17 -7.34 -0.20
C LYS A 32 -21.09 -8.01 -1.08
N ILE A 33 -19.83 -7.55 -1.08
CA ILE A 33 -18.74 -8.21 -1.82
C ILE A 33 -17.50 -8.43 -0.94
N LYS A 34 -16.75 -9.50 -1.20
CA LYS A 34 -15.48 -9.80 -0.51
C LYS A 34 -14.28 -9.10 -1.17
N ARG A 35 -14.44 -7.81 -1.50
CA ARG A 35 -13.37 -6.95 -2.04
C ARG A 35 -13.18 -5.73 -1.17
N TYR A 36 -11.95 -5.20 -1.17
CA TYR A 36 -11.53 -4.13 -0.28
C TYR A 36 -11.15 -2.87 -1.05
N LEU A 37 -11.47 -1.70 -0.49
CA LEU A 37 -10.77 -0.47 -0.79
C LEU A 37 -9.51 -0.44 0.08
N ALA A 38 -8.34 -0.30 -0.54
CA ALA A 38 -7.10 -0.01 0.17
C ALA A 38 -6.88 1.51 0.18
N TYR A 39 -6.77 2.09 1.37
CA TYR A 39 -6.60 3.52 1.56
C TYR A 39 -5.31 3.82 2.32
N LEU A 40 -4.46 4.67 1.74
CA LEU A 40 -3.23 5.16 2.35
C LEU A 40 -3.41 6.65 2.64
N PRO A 41 -3.87 7.03 3.85
CA PRO A 41 -4.28 8.40 4.15
C PRO A 41 -3.16 9.44 3.95
N GLU A 42 -1.92 9.09 4.30
CA GLU A 42 -0.75 9.96 4.12
C GLU A 42 0.13 9.49 2.95
N GLY A 43 -0.43 8.64 2.07
CA GLY A 43 0.32 7.91 1.04
C GLY A 43 1.46 7.05 1.59
N PRO A 44 2.15 6.28 0.76
CA PRO A 44 3.45 5.78 1.15
C PRO A 44 4.44 6.95 1.26
N VAL A 45 5.16 6.99 2.37
CA VAL A 45 6.33 7.83 2.59
C VAL A 45 7.49 7.19 1.84
N ILE A 46 7.66 7.62 0.59
CA ILE A 46 8.70 7.20 -0.34
C ILE A 46 9.23 8.43 -1.09
N ASN A 47 10.40 8.34 -1.71
CA ASN A 47 10.85 9.32 -2.69
C ASN A 47 10.01 9.27 -3.99
N TRP A 48 8.97 10.09 -4.05
CA TRP A 48 8.10 10.24 -5.23
C TRP A 48 8.78 10.81 -6.48
N TYR A 49 9.99 11.34 -6.34
CA TYR A 49 10.77 11.89 -7.45
C TYR A 49 11.87 10.93 -7.92
N ALA A 50 11.90 9.70 -7.40
CA ALA A 50 12.84 8.69 -7.86
C ALA A 50 12.58 8.36 -9.34
N PRO A 51 13.64 8.22 -10.17
CA PRO A 51 13.50 7.91 -11.60
C PRO A 51 12.88 6.52 -11.84
N ASN A 52 12.97 5.64 -10.85
CA ASN A 52 12.50 4.26 -10.84
C ASN A 52 11.34 4.03 -9.86
N LEU A 53 10.47 5.03 -9.66
CA LEU A 53 9.35 4.97 -8.72
C LEU A 53 8.45 3.71 -8.90
N ASP A 54 8.32 3.23 -10.13
CA ASP A 54 7.56 2.01 -10.44
C ASP A 54 8.07 0.76 -9.71
N GLU A 55 9.37 0.69 -9.42
CA GLU A 55 9.96 -0.41 -8.65
C GLU A 55 9.41 -0.49 -7.22
N TRP A 56 8.87 0.62 -6.71
CA TRP A 56 8.24 0.67 -5.39
C TRP A 56 6.72 0.49 -5.47
N LEU A 57 6.07 1.12 -6.46
CA LEU A 57 4.61 1.09 -6.59
C LEU A 57 4.10 -0.26 -7.12
N GLN A 58 4.77 -0.90 -8.07
CA GLN A 58 4.30 -2.16 -8.66
C GLN A 58 4.24 -3.31 -7.65
N PRO A 59 5.26 -3.55 -6.79
CA PRO A 59 5.17 -4.56 -5.73
C PRO A 59 4.05 -4.26 -4.74
N MET A 60 3.88 -3.00 -4.35
CA MET A 60 2.78 -2.59 -3.46
C MET A 60 1.43 -2.90 -4.08
N LEU A 61 1.17 -2.47 -5.32
CA LEU A 61 -0.10 -2.72 -6.01
C LEU A 61 -0.37 -4.22 -6.18
N THR A 62 0.67 -5.00 -6.48
CA THR A 62 0.59 -6.46 -6.58
C THR A 62 0.21 -7.09 -5.24
N HIS A 63 0.84 -6.65 -4.15
CA HIS A 63 0.52 -7.10 -2.79
C HIS A 63 -0.91 -6.75 -2.40
N LEU A 64 -1.34 -5.49 -2.58
CA LEU A 64 -2.69 -5.03 -2.27
C LEU A 64 -3.75 -5.79 -3.08
N LYS A 65 -3.48 -6.07 -4.36
CA LYS A 65 -4.36 -6.88 -5.19
C LYS A 65 -4.50 -8.31 -4.65
N LYS A 66 -3.42 -8.94 -4.18
CA LYS A 66 -3.47 -10.26 -3.51
C LYS A 66 -4.29 -10.22 -2.21
N GLN A 67 -4.30 -9.09 -1.52
CA GLN A 67 -5.16 -8.83 -0.35
C GLN A 67 -6.64 -8.60 -0.72
N GLY A 68 -6.99 -8.64 -2.01
CA GLY A 68 -8.36 -8.43 -2.49
C GLY A 68 -8.73 -6.96 -2.69
N ALA A 69 -7.75 -6.06 -2.72
CA ALA A 69 -7.99 -4.66 -3.05
C ALA A 69 -8.41 -4.52 -4.52
N PHE A 70 -9.54 -3.84 -4.76
CA PHE A 70 -9.99 -3.53 -6.13
C PHE A 70 -9.59 -2.12 -6.55
N SER A 71 -9.33 -1.24 -5.58
CA SER A 71 -8.91 0.14 -5.77
C SER A 71 -7.95 0.52 -4.67
N VAL A 72 -6.98 1.37 -5.01
CA VAL A 72 -6.03 1.98 -4.08
C VAL A 72 -6.24 3.49 -4.15
N LYS A 73 -6.37 4.13 -3.00
CA LYS A 73 -6.46 5.59 -2.89
C LYS A 73 -5.37 6.09 -1.96
N MET A 74 -4.67 7.13 -2.38
CA MET A 74 -3.54 7.72 -1.65
C MET A 74 -3.81 9.22 -1.50
N GLY A 75 -3.64 9.74 -0.28
CA GLY A 75 -3.90 11.14 0.09
C GLY A 75 -5.28 11.43 0.66
#